data_AF-A0A9P6TK93-F1
#
_entry.id   AF-A0A9P6TK93-F1
#
_cell.length_a   1.000
_cell.length_b   1.000
_cell.length_c   1.000
_cell.angle_alpha   90.00
_cell.angle_beta   90.00
_cell.angle_gamma   90.00
#
_symmetry.space_group_name_H-M   'P 1'
#
loop_
_entity.id
_entity.type
_entity.pdbx_description
1 polymer ?
#
loop_
_entity_poly.entity_id
_entity_poly.type
_entity_poly.pdbx_seq_one_letter_code
_entity_poly.pdbx_strand_id
1 'polypeptide(L)'
;MKDMLFLLAKASPKRFQDISTCGFVIAGLKLNQLVMTIPEGYVCRISKLPEWLQYPDTPETFVKLITPIFNIVWHTKVLMKEVIEIVNEDDDIPTLSYVSQSGPCIPPCFTPYPIESKSKKRKAAASDLLPIE
;
A
#
# COMPACT_ATOMS: atom_id res chain seq x y z
N MET A 1 -11.78 -0.31 12.57
CA MET A 1 -10.98 0.31 11.48
C MET A 1 -10.64 -0.71 10.40
N LYS A 2 -9.94 -1.81 10.71
CA LYS A 2 -9.62 -2.89 9.75
C LYS A 2 -10.83 -3.33 8.91
N ASP A 3 -11.96 -3.64 9.54
CA ASP A 3 -13.13 -4.17 8.82
C ASP A 3 -13.73 -3.14 7.86
N MET A 4 -13.78 -1.86 8.23
CA MET A 4 -14.19 -0.81 7.30
C MET A 4 -13.23 -0.69 6.12
N LEU A 5 -11.93 -0.71 6.37
CA LEU A 5 -10.94 -0.64 5.31
C LEU A 5 -11.08 -1.81 4.35
N PHE A 6 -11.33 -3.01 4.88
CA PHE A 6 -11.60 -4.19 4.06
C PHE A 6 -12.87 -4.04 3.21
N LEU A 7 -13.95 -3.49 3.78
CA LEU A 7 -15.19 -3.26 3.04
C LEU A 7 -15.01 -2.22 1.92
N LEU A 8 -14.28 -1.13 2.19
CA LEU A 8 -13.97 -0.10 1.19
C LEU A 8 -13.07 -0.65 0.08
N ALA A 9 -12.02 -1.38 0.44
CA ALA A 9 -11.13 -2.03 -0.52
C ALA A 9 -11.85 -3.08 -1.38
N LYS A 10 -12.86 -3.75 -0.82
CA LYS A 10 -13.73 -4.67 -1.58
C LYS A 10 -14.66 -3.91 -2.54
N ALA A 11 -15.12 -2.73 -2.16
CA ALA A 11 -16.00 -1.90 -2.99
C ALA A 11 -15.25 -1.26 -4.17
N SER A 12 -13.98 -0.88 -3.97
CA SER A 12 -13.14 -0.22 -4.98
C SER A 12 -11.81 -0.97 -5.16
N PRO A 13 -11.79 -2.04 -5.98
CA PRO A 13 -10.60 -2.86 -6.16
C PRO A 13 -9.54 -2.22 -7.08
N LYS A 14 -9.88 -1.27 -7.96
CA LYS A 14 -8.89 -0.69 -8.89
C LYS A 14 -8.05 0.39 -8.21
N ARG A 15 -8.68 1.19 -7.35
CA ARG A 15 -8.03 2.28 -6.61
C ARG A 15 -7.71 1.92 -5.16
N PHE A 16 -7.39 0.65 -4.90
CA PHE A 16 -7.19 0.15 -3.53
C PHE A 16 -6.06 0.89 -2.77
N GLN A 17 -5.08 1.47 -3.48
CA GLN A 17 -3.98 2.25 -2.89
C GLN A 17 -4.41 3.62 -2.38
N ASP A 18 -5.47 4.18 -2.98
CA ASP A 18 -6.00 5.51 -2.67
C ASP A 18 -7.02 5.47 -1.52
N ILE A 19 -7.40 4.26 -1.09
CA ILE A 19 -8.35 4.07 0.01
C ILE A 19 -7.64 4.23 1.35
N SER A 20 -8.19 5.11 2.18
CA SER A 20 -7.77 5.30 3.56
C SER A 20 -8.95 5.24 4.51
N THR A 21 -8.70 4.84 5.75
CA THR A 21 -9.69 4.96 6.84
C THR A 21 -9.10 5.73 7.99
N CYS A 22 -9.89 6.63 8.55
CA CYS A 22 -9.48 7.44 9.69
C CYS A 22 -10.29 7.04 10.93
N GLY A 23 -9.68 7.20 12.10
CA GLY A 23 -10.33 7.00 13.40
C GLY A 23 -9.69 7.86 14.48
N PHE A 24 -10.40 8.02 15.59
CA PHE A 24 -9.92 8.75 16.76
C PHE A 24 -9.79 7.82 17.95
N VAL A 25 -8.71 8.00 18.70
CA VAL A 25 -8.50 7.38 20.00
C VAL A 25 -8.61 8.47 21.05
N ILE A 26 -9.53 8.29 21.98
CA ILE A 26 -9.78 9.22 23.08
C ILE A 26 -9.39 8.51 24.38
N ALA A 27 -8.48 9.11 25.14
CA ALA A 27 -8.02 8.61 26.42
C ALA A 27 -8.09 9.74 27.45
N GLY A 28 -9.20 9.82 28.19
CA GLY A 28 -9.49 10.95 29.07
C GLY A 28 -9.61 12.26 28.28
N LEU A 29 -8.85 13.28 28.68
CA LEU A 29 -8.78 14.57 27.98
C LEU A 29 -7.70 14.58 26.87
N LYS A 30 -7.33 13.42 26.32
CA LYS A 30 -6.36 13.32 25.23
C LYS A 30 -7.00 12.67 24.01
N LEU A 31 -6.68 13.21 22.83
CA LEU A 31 -7.16 12.75 21.53
C LEU A 31 -5.98 12.49 20.60
N ASN A 32 -6.01 11.38 19.87
CA ASN A 32 -5.07 11.09 18.80
C ASN A 32 -5.84 10.60 17.57
N GLN A 33 -5.41 11.04 16.39
CA GLN A 33 -5.97 10.60 15.12
C GLN A 33 -5.13 9.43 14.59
N LEU A 34 -5.81 8.36 14.17
CA LEU A 34 -5.22 7.24 13.46
C LEU A 34 -5.70 7.24 12.02
N VAL A 35 -4.77 7.09 11.08
CA VAL A 35 -5.05 6.95 9.65
C VAL A 35 -4.47 5.64 9.18
N MET A 36 -5.30 4.79 8.60
CA MET A 36 -4.92 3.48 8.09
C MET A 36 -4.99 3.51 6.56
N THR A 37 -3.88 3.22 5.89
CA THR A 37 -3.74 3.22 4.42
C THR A 37 -3.18 1.89 3.94
N ILE A 38 -3.31 1.61 2.64
CA ILE A 38 -2.76 0.40 2.02
C ILE A 38 -1.74 0.78 0.94
N PRO A 39 -0.43 0.90 1.28
CA PRO A 39 0.57 1.33 0.32
C PRO A 39 0.87 0.27 -0.75
N GLU A 40 1.08 -1.00 -0.37
CA GLU A 40 1.42 -2.08 -1.32
C GLU A 40 0.87 -3.45 -0.87
N GLY A 41 -0.20 -3.89 -1.53
CA GLY A 41 -0.84 -5.19 -1.38
C GLY A 41 -1.31 -5.51 0.04
N TYR A 42 -0.67 -6.51 0.65
CA TYR A 42 -1.17 -7.23 1.83
C TYR A 42 -0.89 -6.52 3.17
N VAL A 43 -0.18 -5.40 3.16
CA VAL A 43 0.22 -4.69 4.39
C VAL A 43 -0.56 -3.39 4.50
N CYS A 44 -1.14 -3.16 5.66
CA CYS A 44 -1.73 -1.87 6.01
C CYS A 44 -0.76 -1.05 6.85
N ARG A 45 -0.64 0.25 6.56
CA ARG A 45 0.13 1.20 7.37
C ARG A 45 -0.81 1.95 8.29
N ILE A 46 -0.47 2.02 9.57
CA ILE A 46 -1.17 2.87 10.54
C ILE A 46 -0.27 4.06 10.86
N SER A 47 -0.71 5.24 10.47
CA SER A 47 -0.11 6.53 10.82
C SER A 47 -0.90 7.13 11.98
N LYS A 48 -0.19 7.79 12.90
CA LYS A 48 -0.78 8.49 14.05
C LYS A 48 -0.20 9.89 14.15
N LEU A 49 -0.89 10.78 14.88
CA LEU A 49 -0.29 12.07 15.21
C LEU A 49 0.94 11.85 16.10
N PRO A 50 2.02 12.62 15.88
CA PRO A 50 3.25 12.50 16.67
C PRO A 50 2.99 12.80 18.15
N GLU A 51 2.12 13.77 18.42
CA GLU A 51 1.70 14.16 19.76
C GLU A 51 0.19 13.98 19.94
N TRP A 52 -0.21 13.67 21.17
CA TRP A 52 -1.62 13.61 21.51
C TRP A 52 -2.14 15.03 21.74
N LEU A 53 -3.28 15.35 21.13
CA LEU A 53 -3.97 16.59 21.37
C LEU A 53 -4.62 16.56 22.75
N GLN A 54 -4.43 17.62 23.51
CA GLN A 54 -5.05 17.78 24.83
C GLN A 54 -6.36 18.57 24.66
N TYR A 55 -7.45 18.04 25.20
CA TYR A 55 -8.69 18.80 25.38
C TYR A 55 -8.49 19.88 26.43
N PRO A 56 -9.07 21.07 26.23
CA PRO A 56 -8.98 22.13 27.21
C PRO A 56 -9.65 21.75 28.52
N ASP A 57 -8.94 22.03 29.60
CA ASP A 57 -9.37 21.85 30.99
C ASP A 57 -9.75 23.18 31.66
N THR A 58 -9.26 24.31 31.12
CA THR A 58 -9.59 25.65 31.61
C THR A 58 -10.09 26.57 30.49
N PRO A 59 -10.90 27.59 30.80
CA PRO A 59 -11.41 28.53 29.81
C PRO A 59 -10.29 29.35 29.14
N GLU A 60 -9.18 29.64 29.84
CA GLU A 60 -8.07 30.42 29.25
C GLU A 60 -7.34 29.63 28.16
N THR A 61 -7.27 28.30 28.29
CA THR A 61 -6.60 27.42 27.32
C THR A 61 -7.52 26.95 26.21
N PHE A 62 -8.84 27.20 26.33
CA PHE A 62 -9.87 26.70 25.43
C PHE A 62 -9.59 26.99 23.96
N VAL A 63 -9.44 28.27 23.60
CA VAL A 63 -9.25 28.69 22.20
C VAL A 63 -7.98 28.07 21.62
N LYS A 64 -6.90 27.99 22.40
CA LYS A 64 -5.61 27.46 21.96
C LYS A 64 -5.68 25.94 21.71
N LEU A 65 -6.34 25.20 22.58
CA LEU A 65 -6.37 23.73 22.54
C LEU A 65 -7.49 23.18 21.66
N ILE A 66 -8.61 23.89 21.51
CA ILE A 66 -9.75 23.42 20.71
C ILE A 66 -9.53 23.60 19.20
N THR A 67 -8.81 24.67 18.80
CA THR A 67 -8.52 24.97 17.40
C THR A 67 -7.85 23.81 16.66
N PRO A 68 -6.75 23.21 17.16
CA PRO A 68 -6.12 22.06 16.48
C PRO A 68 -7.02 20.82 16.46
N ILE A 69 -7.86 20.61 17.48
CA ILE A 69 -8.85 19.52 17.50
C ILE A 69 -9.85 19.70 16.36
N PHE A 70 -10.41 20.90 16.19
CA PHE A 70 -11.33 21.20 15.09
C PHE A 70 -10.67 21.04 13.72
N ASN A 71 -9.44 21.50 13.56
CA ASN A 71 -8.71 21.35 12.29
C ASN A 71 -8.54 19.87 11.92
N ILE A 72 -8.16 19.03 12.87
CA ILE A 72 -7.98 17.59 12.62
C ILE A 72 -9.31 16.88 12.32
N VAL A 73 -10.38 17.25 13.02
CA VAL A 73 -11.73 16.72 12.72
C VAL A 73 -12.17 17.15 11.33
N TRP A 74 -11.93 18.41 10.96
CA TRP A 74 -12.24 18.92 9.63
C TRP A 74 -11.44 18.20 8.53
N HIS A 75 -10.12 18.05 8.70
CA HIS A 75 -9.29 17.31 7.75
C HIS A 75 -9.73 15.85 7.61
N THR A 76 -10.10 15.20 8.71
CA THR A 76 -10.64 13.84 8.68
C THR A 76 -11.92 13.76 7.85
N LYS A 77 -12.81 14.75 7.98
CA LYS A 77 -14.03 14.81 7.17
C LYS A 77 -13.72 14.98 5.68
N VAL A 78 -12.73 15.80 5.33
CA VAL A 78 -12.30 15.99 3.93
C VAL A 78 -11.75 14.68 3.36
N LEU A 79 -10.86 14.00 4.08
CA LEU A 79 -10.32 12.70 3.67
C LEU A 79 -11.42 11.65 3.48
N MET A 80 -12.40 11.59 4.38
CA MET A 80 -13.53 10.66 4.24
C MET A 80 -14.37 10.95 2.99
N LYS A 81 -14.55 12.22 2.62
CA LYS A 81 -15.27 12.59 1.39
C LYS A 81 -14.52 12.15 0.14
N GLU A 82 -13.22 12.39 0.10
CA GLU A 82 -12.35 11.98 -1.01
C GLU A 82 -12.40 10.46 -1.22
N VAL A 83 -12.35 9.69 -0.14
CA VAL A 83 -12.49 8.21 -0.21
C VAL A 83 -13.88 7.79 -0.72
N ILE A 84 -14.95 8.50 -0.36
CA ILE A 84 -16.29 8.23 -0.89
C ILE A 84 -16.35 8.52 -2.39
N GLU A 85 -15.75 9.62 -2.84
CA GLU A 85 -15.68 9.98 -4.27
C GLU A 85 -14.91 8.91 -5.06
N ILE A 86 -13.74 8.49 -4.56
CA ILE A 86 -12.94 7.40 -5.13
C ILE A 86 -13.77 6.11 -5.28
N VAL A 87 -14.50 5.73 -4.23
CA VAL A 87 -15.31 4.50 -4.23
C VAL A 87 -16.47 4.59 -5.22
N ASN A 88 -17.12 5.74 -5.31
CA ASN A 88 -18.24 5.95 -6.24
C ASN A 88 -17.78 6.03 -7.71
N GLU A 89 -16.54 6.45 -7.97
CA GLU A 89 -15.98 6.48 -9.32
C GLU A 89 -15.47 5.11 -9.81
N ASP A 90 -15.36 4.12 -8.93
CA ASP A 90 -14.79 2.80 -9.26
C ASP A 90 -15.83 1.77 -9.75
N ASP A 91 -17.00 2.25 -10.21
CA ASP A 91 -18.14 1.45 -10.72
C ASP A 91 -17.83 0.65 -12.01
N ASP A 92 -16.67 0.86 -12.63
CA ASP A 92 -16.31 0.14 -13.85
C ASP A 92 -15.78 -1.27 -13.56
N ILE A 93 -16.25 -2.25 -14.33
CA ILE A 93 -15.77 -3.64 -14.32
C ILE A 93 -14.25 -3.66 -14.51
N PRO A 94 -13.47 -4.41 -13.70
CA PRO A 94 -12.05 -4.60 -13.96
C PRO A 94 -11.85 -5.33 -15.29
N THR A 95 -11.30 -4.61 -16.28
CA THR A 95 -10.84 -5.20 -17.52
C THR A 95 -9.68 -6.14 -17.20
N LEU A 96 -9.96 -7.45 -17.11
CA LEU A 96 -8.95 -8.50 -17.03
C LEU A 96 -8.29 -8.65 -18.41
N SER A 97 -7.38 -7.74 -18.74
CA SER A 97 -6.49 -7.90 -19.89
C SER A 97 -5.07 -8.12 -19.40
N TYR A 98 -4.42 -9.15 -19.93
CA TYR A 98 -2.96 -9.19 -19.91
C TYR A 98 -2.50 -8.08 -20.83
N VAL A 99 -2.14 -6.93 -20.26
CA VAL A 99 -1.40 -5.92 -21.03
C VAL A 99 -0.08 -6.60 -21.39
N SER A 100 0.04 -7.02 -22.65
CA SER A 100 1.33 -7.32 -23.27
C SER A 100 2.11 -6.00 -23.28
N GLN A 101 2.68 -5.63 -22.14
CA GLN A 101 3.52 -4.45 -22.03
C GLN A 101 4.78 -4.74 -22.85
N SER A 102 4.86 -4.18 -24.06
CA SER A 102 6.11 -4.05 -24.82
C SER A 102 7.00 -2.96 -24.20
N GLY A 103 7.00 -2.83 -22.87
CA GLY A 103 7.85 -1.93 -22.13
C GLY A 103 9.23 -2.54 -21.90
N PRO A 104 10.25 -1.73 -21.59
CA PRO A 104 11.58 -2.23 -21.28
C PRO A 104 11.50 -3.18 -20.08
N CYS A 105 11.80 -4.46 -20.33
CA CYS A 105 11.86 -5.50 -19.32
C CYS A 105 12.81 -5.07 -18.20
N ILE A 106 12.36 -5.18 -16.94
CA ILE A 106 13.22 -4.93 -15.78
C ILE A 106 14.43 -5.87 -15.91
N PRO A 107 15.66 -5.34 -15.97
CA PRO A 107 16.83 -6.18 -16.17
C PRO A 107 16.98 -7.11 -14.96
N PRO A 108 17.32 -8.39 -15.16
CA PRO A 108 17.47 -9.35 -14.08
C PRO A 108 18.52 -8.85 -13.08
N CYS A 109 18.10 -8.61 -11.83
CA CYS A 109 18.95 -8.14 -10.74
C CYS A 109 19.89 -9.26 -10.21
N PHE A 110 19.73 -10.48 -10.71
CA PHE A 110 20.58 -11.61 -10.40
C PHE A 110 21.54 -11.82 -11.56
N THR A 111 22.73 -11.23 -11.47
CA THR A 111 23.87 -11.74 -12.20
C THR A 111 24.32 -13.01 -11.47
N PRO A 112 24.19 -14.22 -12.06
CA PRO A 112 24.85 -15.38 -11.49
C PRO A 112 26.34 -15.06 -11.39
N TYR A 113 26.86 -15.07 -10.16
CA TYR A 113 28.30 -14.97 -9.93
C TYR A 113 28.97 -16.02 -10.83
N PRO A 114 30.01 -15.67 -11.61
CA PRO A 114 30.71 -16.66 -12.41
C PRO A 114 31.39 -17.63 -11.44
N ILE A 115 30.74 -18.76 -11.21
CA ILE A 115 31.39 -19.92 -10.64
C ILE A 115 32.35 -20.36 -11.74
N GLU A 116 33.65 -20.22 -11.50
CA GLU A 116 34.70 -20.80 -12.34
C GLU A 116 34.52 -22.32 -12.36
N SER A 117 33.61 -22.80 -13.20
CA SER A 117 33.52 -24.21 -13.52
C SER A 117 34.76 -24.53 -14.35
N LYS A 118 35.78 -25.09 -13.68
CA LYS A 118 36.89 -25.76 -14.33
C LYS A 118 36.32 -26.92 -15.14
N SER A 119 35.90 -26.62 -16.36
CA SER A 119 35.45 -27.59 -17.34
C SER A 119 36.67 -28.42 -17.75
N LYS A 120 36.86 -29.55 -17.05
CA LYS A 120 37.75 -30.62 -17.51
C LYS A 120 37.28 -31.05 -18.89
N LYS A 121 38.03 -30.64 -19.91
CA LYS A 121 37.93 -31.10 -21.30
C LYS A 121 38.01 -32.64 -21.30
N ARG A 122 36.87 -33.33 -21.30
CA ARG A 122 36.81 -34.73 -21.70
C ARG A 122 36.95 -34.71 -23.22
N LYS A 123 38.09 -35.19 -23.72
CA LYS A 123 38.29 -35.52 -25.12
C LYS A 123 37.21 -36.54 -25.51
N ALA A 124 36.27 -36.13 -26.37
CA ALA A 124 35.43 -37.08 -27.09
C ALA A 124 36.31 -37.69 -28.19
N ALA A 125 36.55 -39.00 -28.10
CA ALA A 125 37.07 -39.79 -29.19
C ALA A 125 35.91 -40.06 -30.16
N ALA A 126 36.12 -39.72 -31.43
CA ALA A 126 35.20 -40.00 -32.52
C ALA A 126 35.49 -41.39 -33.10
N SER A 127 34.48 -42.25 -33.13
CA SER A 127 34.26 -43.44 -33.98
C SER A 127 32.99 -44.12 -33.42
N ASP A 128 31.91 -44.45 -34.11
CA ASP A 128 31.70 -44.79 -35.51
C ASP A 128 30.23 -44.52 -35.92
N LEU A 129 30.05 -44.32 -37.22
CA LEU A 129 28.79 -44.31 -37.97
C LEU A 129 28.08 -45.68 -37.91
N LEU A 130 26.75 -45.69 -37.84
CA LEU A 130 25.85 -46.15 -38.92
C LEU A 130 24.36 -46.02 -38.50
N PRO A 131 23.44 -45.73 -39.44
CA PRO A 131 22.00 -45.69 -39.18
C PRO A 131 21.36 -47.08 -39.36
N ILE A 132 20.37 -47.40 -38.54
CA ILE A 132 19.46 -48.53 -38.78
C ILE A 132 18.05 -47.95 -38.89
N GLU A 133 17.36 -48.45 -39.92
CA GLU A 133 16.02 -48.16 -40.43
C GLU A 133 14.90 -48.04 -39.39
#